data_AF-A0A6L3N806-F1
#
_entry.id   AF-A0A6L3N806-F1
#
_cell.length_a   1.000
_cell.length_b   1.000
_cell.length_c   1.000
_cell.angle_alpha   90.00
_cell.angle_beta   90.00
_cell.angle_gamma   90.00
#
_symmetry.space_group_name_H-M   'P 1'
#
loop_
_entity.id
_entity.type
_entity.pdbx_description
1 polymer ?
#
loop_
_entity_poly.entity_id
_entity_poly.type
_entity_poly.pdbx_seq_one_letter_code
_entity_poly.pdbx_strand_id
1 'polypeptide(L)'
;MSTLTNSLKQRLHDGDEPLYGLWLSLGCETVAEALAHAGYDWLCIDMEHAPNDSRDVASQLRALAAAHLPSEPVVRVPGREPWLVKRALDAGA
;
A
#
# COMPACT_ATOMS: atom_id res chain seq x y z
N MET A 1 0.38 -11.37 10.17
CA MET A 1 1.01 -11.90 8.94
C MET A 1 2.52 -11.92 9.10
N SER A 2 3.23 -12.80 8.40
CA SER A 2 4.71 -12.75 8.36
C SER A 2 5.14 -11.49 7.63
N THR A 3 6.02 -10.67 8.22
CA THR A 3 6.60 -9.49 7.53
C THR A 3 7.51 -9.86 6.37
N LEU A 4 7.89 -11.14 6.24
CA LEU A 4 8.85 -11.62 5.25
C LEU A 4 8.20 -12.14 3.96
N THR A 5 6.87 -12.24 3.93
CA THR A 5 6.12 -12.78 2.79
C THR A 5 5.21 -11.70 2.23
N ASN A 6 5.43 -11.30 0.97
CA ASN A 6 4.48 -10.48 0.24
C ASN A 6 3.34 -11.39 -0.28
N SER A 7 2.21 -11.42 0.42
CA SER A 7 1.13 -12.36 0.11
C SER A 7 0.39 -11.97 -1.17
N LEU A 8 0.29 -10.67 -1.47
CA LEU A 8 -0.29 -10.16 -2.71
C LEU A 8 0.48 -10.67 -3.93
N LYS A 9 1.82 -10.64 -3.90
CA LYS A 9 2.67 -11.17 -4.97
C LYS A 9 2.46 -12.67 -5.18
N GLN A 10 2.36 -13.45 -4.10
CA GLN A 10 2.13 -14.89 -4.20
C GLN A 10 0.77 -15.18 -4.80
N ARG A 11 -0.29 -14.53 -4.30
CA ARG A 11 -1.67 -14.72 -4.77
C ARG A 11 -1.85 -14.28 -6.23
N LEU A 12 -1.19 -13.21 -6.66
CA LEU A 12 -1.18 -12.79 -8.07
C LEU A 12 -0.50 -13.80 -9.01
N HIS A 13 0.47 -14.57 -8.51
CA HIS A 13 1.23 -15.52 -9.31
C HIS A 13 0.61 -16.93 -9.31
N ASP A 14 0.17 -17.40 -8.15
CA ASP A 14 -0.26 -18.78 -7.91
C ASP A 14 -1.78 -18.93 -7.76
N GLY A 15 -2.49 -17.84 -7.51
CA GLY A 15 -3.92 -17.83 -7.22
C GLY A 15 -4.78 -17.65 -8.47
N ASP A 16 -6.02 -18.15 -8.38
CA ASP A 16 -7.08 -17.97 -9.37
C ASP A 16 -8.24 -17.11 -8.81
N GLU A 17 -8.14 -16.68 -7.55
CA GLU A 17 -9.17 -15.88 -6.90
C GLU A 17 -9.14 -14.40 -7.31
N PRO A 18 -10.29 -13.70 -7.31
CA PRO A 18 -10.29 -12.25 -7.44
C PRO A 18 -9.63 -11.58 -6.23
N LEU A 19 -8.86 -10.52 -6.51
CA LEU A 19 -8.20 -9.68 -5.50
C LEU A 19 -8.77 -8.26 -5.54
N TYR A 20 -9.64 -7.95 -4.57
CA TYR A 20 -10.35 -6.68 -4.52
C TYR A 20 -9.52 -5.59 -3.84
N GLY A 21 -9.37 -4.46 -4.54
CA GLY A 21 -8.59 -3.32 -4.04
C GLY A 21 -9.41 -2.07 -3.79
N LEU A 22 -8.83 -1.15 -3.02
CA LEU A 22 -9.33 0.20 -2.82
C LEU A 22 -8.23 1.25 -3.05
N TRP A 23 -8.59 2.35 -3.70
CA TRP A 23 -7.69 3.48 -3.97
C TRP A 23 -7.67 4.47 -2.81
N LEU A 24 -6.49 4.80 -2.28
CA LEU A 24 -6.29 5.77 -1.21
C LEU A 24 -5.81 7.11 -1.79
N SER A 25 -6.74 8.03 -2.01
CA SER A 25 -6.46 9.36 -2.58
C SER A 25 -6.52 10.51 -1.57
N LEU A 26 -6.83 10.22 -0.30
CA LEU A 26 -7.05 11.24 0.74
C LEU A 26 -5.77 11.69 1.45
N GLY A 27 -4.64 10.98 1.27
CA GLY A 27 -3.36 11.33 1.91
C GLY A 27 -3.42 11.41 3.44
N CYS A 28 -4.28 10.57 4.05
CA CYS A 28 -4.58 10.64 5.47
C CYS A 28 -4.33 9.30 6.15
N GLU A 29 -3.37 9.27 7.07
CA GLU A 29 -2.98 8.07 7.83
C GLU A 29 -4.14 7.48 8.65
N THR A 30 -4.96 8.32 9.30
CA THR A 30 -6.14 7.86 10.05
C THR A 30 -7.17 7.18 9.15
N VAL A 31 -7.36 7.68 7.92
CA VAL A 31 -8.28 7.05 6.97
C VAL A 31 -7.70 5.77 6.40
N ALA A 32 -6.40 5.72 6.12
CA ALA A 32 -5.72 4.50 5.69
C ALA A 32 -5.88 3.38 6.74
N GLU A 33 -5.61 3.67 8.01
CA GLU A 33 -5.81 2.72 9.11
C GLU A 33 -7.27 2.26 9.20
N ALA A 34 -8.23 3.19 9.16
CA ALA A 34 -9.65 2.84 9.20
C ALA A 34 -10.06 1.92 8.02
N LEU A 35 -9.53 2.17 6.82
CA LEU A 35 -9.82 1.37 5.63
C LEU A 35 -9.11 0.01 5.63
N ALA A 36 -8.04 -0.18 6.41
CA ALA A 36 -7.46 -1.50 6.64
C ALA A 36 -8.47 -2.47 7.29
N HIS A 37 -9.46 -1.94 8.02
CA HIS A 37 -10.55 -2.74 8.61
C HIS A 37 -11.68 -3.09 7.62
N ALA A 38 -11.67 -2.54 6.40
CA ALA A 38 -12.75 -2.72 5.44
C ALA A 38 -12.71 -4.06 4.67
N GLY A 39 -11.65 -4.86 4.84
CA GLY A 39 -11.57 -6.23 4.30
C GLY A 39 -11.17 -6.33 2.83
N TYR A 40 -10.53 -5.30 2.26
CA TYR A 40 -9.92 -5.38 0.93
C TYR A 40 -8.66 -6.23 0.94
N ASP A 41 -8.36 -6.89 -0.18
CA ASP A 41 -7.12 -7.65 -0.36
C ASP A 41 -5.90 -6.73 -0.45
N TRP A 42 -6.06 -5.55 -1.06
CA TRP A 42 -4.98 -4.58 -1.21
C TRP A 42 -5.46 -3.13 -1.18
N LEU A 43 -4.58 -2.22 -0.78
CA LEU A 43 -4.86 -0.78 -0.66
C LEU A 43 -3.79 0.03 -1.40
N CYS A 44 -4.21 0.87 -2.36
CA CYS A 44 -3.31 1.63 -3.22
C CYS A 44 -3.05 3.03 -2.67
N ILE A 45 -1.85 3.29 -2.15
CA ILE A 45 -1.38 4.64 -1.83
C ILE A 45 -0.92 5.31 -3.13
N ASP A 46 -1.61 6.37 -3.51
CA ASP A 46 -1.39 7.03 -4.80
C ASP A 46 -0.47 8.24 -4.71
N MET A 47 0.74 8.16 -5.27
CA MET A 47 1.64 9.32 -5.36
C MET A 47 1.48 10.08 -6.68
N GLU A 48 0.77 9.53 -7.67
CA GLU A 48 0.69 10.10 -9.02
C GLU A 48 -0.43 11.14 -9.13
N HIS A 49 -1.61 10.80 -8.63
CA HIS A 49 -2.81 11.65 -8.77
C HIS A 49 -3.45 12.05 -7.44
N ALA A 50 -2.85 11.66 -6.31
CA ALA A 50 -3.16 12.20 -5.00
C ALA A 50 -1.93 12.91 -4.43
N PRO A 51 -2.11 13.86 -3.50
CA PRO A 51 -1.02 14.69 -2.99
C PRO A 51 -0.17 13.95 -1.94
N ASN A 52 0.33 12.76 -2.25
CA ASN A 52 1.21 11.98 -1.38
C ASN A 52 2.68 12.12 -1.79
N ASP A 53 3.52 12.56 -0.85
CA ASP A 53 4.97 12.52 -0.97
C ASP A 53 5.58 11.30 -0.24
N SER A 54 6.92 11.22 -0.18
CA SER A 54 7.60 10.10 0.48
C SER A 54 7.28 9.97 1.98
N ARG A 55 7.03 11.06 2.69
CA ARG A 55 6.68 11.04 4.11
C ARG A 55 5.24 10.56 4.29
N ASP A 56 4.33 11.04 3.46
CA ASP A 56 2.91 10.65 3.51
C ASP A 56 2.75 9.15 3.24
N VAL A 57 3.50 8.61 2.28
CA VAL A 57 3.56 7.17 2.00
C VAL A 57 4.06 6.41 3.22
N ALA A 58 5.19 6.80 3.81
CA ALA A 58 5.73 6.13 4.98
C ALA A 58 4.79 6.20 6.19
N SER A 59 4.06 7.31 6.37
CA SER A 59 3.01 7.44 7.40
C SER A 59 1.85 6.47 7.16
N GLN A 60 1.31 6.42 5.94
CA GLN A 60 0.21 5.50 5.61
C GLN A 60 0.63 4.04 5.68
N LEU A 61 1.85 3.68 5.25
CA LEU A 61 2.38 2.32 5.42
C LEU A 61 2.42 1.89 6.89
N ARG A 62 2.87 2.79 7.80
CA ARG A 62 2.85 2.53 9.25
C ARG A 62 1.43 2.37 9.78
N ALA A 63 0.49 3.20 9.32
CA ALA A 63 -0.92 3.14 9.72
C ALA A 63 -1.58 1.82 9.29
N LEU A 64 -1.34 1.37 8.06
CA LEU A 64 -1.80 0.07 7.58
C LEU A 64 -1.19 -1.09 8.37
N ALA A 65 0.11 -1.03 8.67
CA ALA A 65 0.77 -2.03 9.50
C ALA A 65 0.24 -2.06 10.95
N ALA A 66 -0.10 -0.90 11.52
CA ALA A 66 -0.61 -0.77 12.87
C ALA A 66 -1.97 -1.47 13.08
N ALA A 67 -2.78 -1.56 12.02
CA ALA A 67 -4.06 -2.27 12.06
C ALA A 67 -3.92 -3.79 12.27
N HIS A 68 -2.74 -4.38 12.00
CA HIS A 68 -2.48 -5.83 12.11
C HIS A 68 -3.47 -6.70 11.30
N LEU A 69 -3.90 -6.20 10.13
CA LEU A 69 -4.89 -6.82 9.25
C LEU A 69 -4.28 -7.25 7.90
N PRO A 70 -4.97 -8.10 7.11
CA PRO A 70 -4.36 -8.76 5.97
C PRO A 70 -4.29 -7.94 4.67
N SER A 71 -4.80 -6.70 4.66
CA SER A 71 -4.76 -5.85 3.47
C SER A 71 -3.33 -5.45 3.12
N GLU A 72 -2.88 -5.80 1.92
CA GLU A 72 -1.51 -5.53 1.47
C GLU A 72 -1.40 -4.11 0.86
N PRO A 73 -0.40 -3.31 1.27
CA PRO A 73 -0.19 -2.00 0.67
C PRO A 73 0.39 -2.11 -0.74
N VAL A 74 -0.06 -1.24 -1.64
CA VAL A 74 0.51 -1.02 -2.98
C VAL A 74 0.80 0.46 -3.13
N VAL A 75 1.95 0.84 -3.69
CA VAL A 75 2.28 2.25 -3.94
C VAL A 75 2.34 2.50 -5.44
N ARG A 76 1.50 3.44 -5.93
CA ARG A 76 1.61 3.97 -7.29
C ARG A 76 2.58 5.14 -7.29
N VAL A 77 3.77 4.95 -7.85
CA VAL A 77 4.78 6.01 -7.98
C VAL A 77 4.38 7.03 -9.08
N PRO A 78 4.80 8.31 -8.99
CA PRO A 78 4.41 9.36 -9.94
C PRO A 78 4.97 9.20 -11.36
N GLY A 79 5.96 8.32 -11.54
CA GLY A 79 6.64 8.12 -12.80
C GLY A 79 7.78 7.12 -12.67
N ARG A 80 8.36 6.71 -13.80
CA ARG A 80 9.39 5.66 -13.86
C ARG A 80 10.81 6.22 -13.67
N GLU A 81 10.98 7.04 -12.63
CA GLU A 81 12.30 7.57 -12.27
C GLU A 81 12.96 6.70 -11.19
N PRO A 82 14.25 6.33 -11.33
CA PRO A 82 14.92 5.46 -10.35
C PRO A 82 14.89 5.99 -8.92
N TRP A 83 14.94 7.31 -8.73
CA TRP A 83 14.90 7.91 -7.39
C TRP A 83 13.51 7.82 -6.75
N LEU A 84 12.43 7.87 -7.53
CA LEU A 84 11.07 7.69 -7.04
C LEU A 84 10.87 6.26 -6.54
N VAL A 85 11.31 5.27 -7.33
CA VAL A 85 11.23 3.85 -6.96
C VAL A 85 12.05 3.56 -5.70
N LYS A 86 13.29 4.07 -5.62
CA LYS A 86 14.12 3.92 -4.41
C LYS A 86 13.41 4.44 -3.16
N ARG A 87 12.79 5.63 -3.23
CA ARG A 87 12.08 6.21 -2.08
C ARG A 87 10.89 5.37 -1.63
N ALA A 88 10.14 4.79 -2.55
CA ALA A 88 9.03 3.89 -2.21
C ALA A 88 9.54 2.59 -1.56
N LEU A 89 10.56 1.96 -2.14
CA LEU A 89 11.16 0.73 -1.61
C LEU A 89 11.83 0.95 -0.23
N ASP A 90 12.59 2.03 -0.07
CA ASP A 90 13.24 2.39 1.21
C ASP A 90 12.21 2.71 2.31
N ALA A 91 10.98 3.12 1.93
CA ALA A 91 9.88 3.32 2.86
C ALA A 91 9.20 2.00 3.30
N GLY A 92 9.48 0.89 2.63
CA GLY A 92 8.95 -0.45 2.94
C GLY A 92 7.70 -0.85 2.15
N ALA A 93 7.47 -0.22 0.98
CA ALA A 93 6.42 -0.63 0.03
C ALA A 93 6.78 -1.93 -0.70
#